data_AF-A0A9X2HJM3-F1
#
_entry.id   AF-A0A9X2HJM3-F1
#
_cell.length_a   1.000
_cell.length_b   1.000
_cell.length_c   1.000
_cell.angle_alpha   90.00
_cell.angle_beta   90.00
_cell.angle_gamma   90.00
#
_symmetry.space_group_name_H-M   'P 1'
#
loop_
_entity.id
_entity.type
_entity.pdbx_description
1 polymer ?
#
loop_
_entity_poly.entity_id
_entity_poly.type
_entity_poly.pdbx_seq_one_letter_code
_entity_poly.pdbx_strand_id
1 'polypeptide(L)' 'MQQDEKAARVRAALDALPDRTRTVFRLHGVIGLEISDIARGLNIPAAEVEQHLADALVAIAHAVDDASR' A
#
# COMPACT_ATOMS: atom_id res chain seq x y z
N MET A 1 -8.68 22.08 5.20
CA MET A 1 -7.40 22.20 5.92
C MET A 1 -7.01 20.91 6.66
N GLN A 2 -7.72 20.42 7.69
CA GLN A 2 -7.28 19.16 8.36
C GLN A 2 -7.38 17.88 7.49
N GLN A 3 -8.32 17.82 6.53
CA GLN A 3 -8.42 16.68 5.61
C GLN A 3 -7.29 16.63 4.57
N ASP A 4 -6.81 17.82 4.16
CA ASP A 4 -5.75 17.95 3.16
C ASP A 4 -4.41 17.45 3.71
N GLU A 5 -4.16 17.69 4.99
CA GLU A 5 -2.91 17.29 5.65
C GLU A 5 -2.82 15.77 5.86
N LYS A 6 -3.93 15.12 6.24
CA LYS A 6 -3.98 13.64 6.31
C LYS A 6 -3.78 13.00 4.95
N ALA A 7 -4.42 13.54 3.91
CA ALA A 7 -4.26 13.05 2.55
C ALA A 7 -2.82 13.22 2.04
N ALA A 8 -2.16 14.34 2.36
CA ALA A 8 -0.76 14.59 2.01
C ALA A 8 0.20 13.60 2.68
N ARG A 9 -0.02 13.26 3.96
CA ARG A 9 0.81 12.27 4.69
C ARG A 9 0.64 10.86 4.13
N VAL A 10 -0.60 10.45 3.85
CA VAL A 10 -0.85 9.16 3.20
C VAL A 10 -0.22 9.11 1.81
N ARG A 11 -0.29 10.21 1.03
CA ARG A 11 0.39 10.30 -0.26
C ARG A 11 1.90 10.14 -0.10
N ALA A 12 2.52 10.86 0.83
CA ALA A 12 3.96 10.76 1.09
C ALA A 12 4.37 9.34 1.51
N ALA A 13 3.57 8.66 2.35
CA ALA A 13 3.84 7.28 2.74
C ALA A 13 3.76 6.32 1.55
N LEU A 14 2.73 6.47 0.70
CA LEU A 14 2.62 5.70 -0.55
C LEU A 14 3.81 5.96 -1.49
N ASP A 15 4.26 7.21 -1.59
CA ASP A 15 5.40 7.63 -2.41
C ASP A 15 6.76 7.19 -1.85
N ALA A 16 6.83 6.85 -0.56
CA ALA A 16 8.01 6.25 0.07
C ALA A 16 8.06 4.72 -0.04
N LEU A 17 6.94 4.07 -0.40
CA LEU A 17 6.91 2.61 -0.61
C LEU A 17 7.81 2.21 -1.79
N PRO A 18 8.51 1.06 -1.70
CA PRO A 18 9.17 0.46 -2.85
C PRO A 18 8.19 0.25 -4.01
N ASP A 19 8.67 0.40 -5.24
CA ASP A 19 7.83 0.33 -6.46
C ASP A 19 6.98 -0.94 -6.52
N ARG A 20 7.55 -2.07 -6.09
CA ARG A 20 6.86 -3.37 -6.04
C ARG A 20 5.70 -3.36 -5.04
N THR A 21 5.97 -2.89 -3.83
CA THR A 21 5.00 -2.76 -2.73
C THR A 21 3.86 -1.80 -3.11
N ARG A 22 4.19 -0.63 -3.68
CA ARG A 22 3.19 0.32 -4.18
C ARG A 22 2.32 -0.27 -5.29
N THR A 23 2.94 -1.02 -6.21
CA THR A 23 2.22 -1.66 -7.32
C THR A 23 1.23 -2.70 -6.82
N VAL A 24 1.66 -3.58 -5.92
CA VAL A 24 0.80 -4.60 -5.31
C VAL A 24 -0.36 -3.95 -4.54
N PHE A 25 -0.09 -2.95 -3.71
CA PHE A 25 -1.14 -2.22 -2.99
C PHE A 25 -2.14 -1.56 -3.95
N ARG A 26 -1.68 -0.95 -5.05
CA ARG A 26 -2.57 -0.34 -6.04
C ARG A 26 -3.46 -1.38 -6.74
N LEU A 27 -2.88 -2.52 -7.14
CA LEU A 27 -3.61 -3.59 -7.81
C LEU A 27 -4.71 -4.19 -6.91
N HIS A 28 -4.40 -4.42 -5.63
CA HIS A 28 -5.38 -4.97 -4.70
C HIS A 28 -6.31 -3.89 -4.13
N GLY A 29 -5.77 -2.88 -3.46
CA GLY A 29 -6.53 -1.90 -2.69
C GLY A 29 -7.24 -0.82 -3.50
N VAL A 30 -6.85 -0.59 -4.76
CA VAL A 30 -7.50 0.41 -5.64
C VAL A 30 -8.26 -0.26 -6.77
N ILE A 31 -7.64 -1.25 -7.43
CA ILE A 31 -8.24 -1.92 -8.60
C ILE A 31 -9.12 -3.11 -8.17
N GLY A 32 -8.90 -3.67 -6.98
CA GLY A 32 -9.70 -4.79 -6.46
C GLY A 32 -9.29 -6.15 -7.01
N LEU A 33 -8.05 -6.31 -7.49
CA LEU A 33 -7.57 -7.62 -7.95
C LEU A 33 -7.30 -8.56 -6.79
N GLU A 34 -7.58 -9.85 -7.02
CA GLU A 34 -7.26 -10.92 -6.09
C GLU A 34 -5.75 -11.16 -6.00
N ILE A 35 -5.29 -11.62 -4.84
CA ILE A 35 -3.87 -11.91 -4.57
C ILE A 35 -3.28 -12.89 -5.59
N SER A 36 -4.06 -13.91 -5.98
CA SER A 36 -3.67 -14.93 -6.97
C SER A 36 -3.48 -14.35 -8.37
N ASP A 37 -4.30 -13.38 -8.76
CA ASP A 37 -4.20 -12.70 -10.05
C ASP A 37 -2.99 -11.77 -10.09
N ILE A 38 -2.70 -11.09 -8.99
CA ILE A 38 -1.51 -10.24 -8.84
C ILE A 38 -0.25 -11.10 -8.87
N ALA A 39 -0.21 -12.20 -8.11
CA ALA A 39 0.90 -13.15 -8.08
C ALA A 39 1.23 -13.66 -9.48
N ARG A 40 0.20 -14.08 -10.23
CA ARG A 40 0.33 -14.54 -11.61
C ARG A 40 0.79 -13.43 -12.55
N GLY A 41 0.23 -12.21 -12.43
CA GLY A 41 0.59 -11.07 -13.28
C GLY A 41 2.00 -10.55 -13.04
N LEU A 42 2.51 -10.65 -11.81
CA LEU A 42 3.84 -10.21 -11.41
C LEU A 42 4.90 -11.32 -11.40
N ASN A 43 4.49 -12.56 -11.65
CA ASN A 43 5.30 -13.78 -11.60
C ASN A 43 6.06 -13.94 -10.29
N ILE A 44 5.35 -13.81 -9.17
CA ILE A 44 5.87 -14.00 -7.80
C ILE A 44 4.94 -14.88 -6.96
N PRO A 45 5.42 -15.49 -5.87
CA PRO A 45 4.58 -16.26 -4.97
C PRO A 45 3.49 -15.40 -4.31
N ALA A 46 2.32 -15.99 -4.05
CA ALA A 46 1.23 -15.31 -3.34
C ALA A 46 1.67 -14.77 -1.96
N ALA A 47 2.53 -15.52 -1.25
CA ALA A 47 3.10 -15.08 0.02
C ALA A 47 3.93 -13.78 -0.12
N GLU A 48 4.61 -13.58 -1.25
CA GLU A 48 5.36 -12.34 -1.51
C GLU A 48 4.40 -11.17 -1.77
N VAL A 49 3.29 -11.42 -2.46
CA VAL A 49 2.21 -10.42 -2.64
C VAL A 49 1.61 -10.02 -1.28
N GLU A 50 1.30 -11.00 -0.42
CA GLU A 50 0.79 -10.74 0.93
C GLU A 50 1.78 -9.92 1.78
N GLN A 51 3.07 -10.24 1.71
CA GLN A 51 4.10 -9.46 2.41
C GLN A 51 4.13 -8.01 1.91
N HIS A 52 4.09 -7.80 0.59
CA HIS A 52 3.99 -6.45 0.03
C HIS A 52 2.71 -5.72 0.46
N LEU A 53 1.57 -6.40 0.59
CA LEU A 53 0.35 -5.79 1.11
C LEU A 53 0.51 -5.41 2.59
N ALA A 54 1.07 -6.29 3.40
CA ALA A 54 1.32 -6.03 4.82
C ALA A 54 2.23 -4.81 5.01
N ASP A 55 3.35 -4.75 4.28
CA ASP A 55 4.29 -3.62 4.34
C ASP A 55 3.62 -2.30 3.95
N ALA A 56 2.78 -2.32 2.90
CA ALA A 56 2.03 -1.14 2.47
C ALA A 56 1.04 -0.67 3.54
N LEU A 57 0.28 -1.59 4.13
CA LEU A 57 -0.71 -1.28 5.16
C LEU A 57 -0.06 -0.72 6.43
N VAL A 58 1.07 -1.29 6.86
CA VAL A 58 1.84 -0.78 8.01
C VAL A 58 2.32 0.64 7.75
N ALA A 59 2.91 0.93 6.59
CA ALA A 59 3.38 2.27 6.26
C ALA A 59 2.23 3.31 6.24
N ILE A 60 1.08 2.94 5.70
CA ILE A 60 -0.11 3.81 5.67
C ILE A 60 -0.67 4.00 7.07
N ALA A 61 -0.75 2.94 7.87
CA ALA A 61 -1.23 3.01 9.25
C ALA A 61 -0.38 3.99 10.09
N HIS A 62 0.96 3.90 9.99
CA HIS A 62 1.85 4.86 10.65
C HIS A 62 1.59 6.30 10.20
N ALA A 63 1.39 6.54 8.91
CA ALA A 63 1.11 7.88 8.40
C ALA A 63 -0.22 8.47 8.87
N VAL A 64 -1.21 7.62 9.16
CA VAL A 64 -2.52 8.02 9.68
C VAL A 64 -2.49 8.19 11.20
N ASP A 65 -1.79 7.31 11.93
CA ASP A 65 -1.66 7.36 13.39
C ASP A 65 -0.80 8.54 13.86
N ASP A 66 0.24 8.90 13.11
CA ASP A 66 1.05 10.11 13.35
C ASP A 66 0.23 11.41 13.22
N ALA A 67 -1.00 11.36 12.68
CA ALA A 67 -1.94 12.49 12.69
C ALA A 67 -2.81 12.56 13.95
N SER A 68 -2.67 11.59 14.85
CA SER A 68 -3.46 11.46 16.09
C SER A 68 -2.65 11.79 17.35
N ARG A 69 -1.34 12.02 17.21
CA ARG A 69 -0.42 12.54 18.25
C ARG A 69 -0.12 14.02 18.02
#